data_AF-A0A0P0KQL1-F1
#
_entry.id   AF-A0A0P0KQL1-F1
#
_cell.length_a   1.000
_cell.length_b   1.000
_cell.length_c   1.000
_cell.angle_alpha   90.00
_cell.angle_beta   90.00
_cell.angle_gamma   90.00
#
_symmetry.space_group_name_H-M   'P 1'
#
loop_
_entity.id
_entity.type
_entity.pdbx_description
1 polymer ?
#
loop_
_entity_poly.entity_id
_entity_poly.type
_entity_poly.pdbx_seq_one_letter_code
_entity_poly.pdbx_strand_id
1 'polypeptide(L)'
;IVWIHDYHLIPFAEACRMLGIRNRIGFFLHIPFPAPEILTAIPPHNELLKTFCYYDLIGFQTDTDRLAFQDYITREVRGIIEPDGSLTAYGQNFRAGVYPIGVMPDEIQQTAASYRGRRQLIGRNSEGGLRQMIISVDRLDYSKGLVERFKAYETFLDRYPEHRRNVEFIQIAPTSRSDVKTYQAIRQQLESEAGHLNGRLSDLDWTPLHYLNKSHERRTLMGLFRAADIGFVTPLRDGMNLVAK
;
A
#
# COMPACT_ATOMS: atom_id res chain seq x y z
N ILE A 1 -17.55 -13.81 -19.04
CA ILE A 1 -16.97 -13.79 -17.68
C ILE A 1 -16.88 -12.34 -17.25
N VAL A 2 -17.25 -12.00 -16.03
CA VAL A 2 -17.18 -10.65 -15.46
C VAL A 2 -16.17 -10.68 -14.32
N TRP A 3 -15.28 -9.69 -14.22
CA TRP A 3 -14.29 -9.62 -13.16
C TRP A 3 -14.35 -8.25 -12.47
N ILE A 4 -14.70 -8.27 -11.20
CA ILE A 4 -14.90 -7.10 -10.35
C ILE A 4 -13.68 -6.88 -9.48
N HIS A 5 -13.31 -5.62 -9.32
CA HIS A 5 -12.13 -5.23 -8.56
C HIS A 5 -12.49 -4.28 -7.43
N ASP A 6 -11.96 -4.64 -6.27
CA ASP A 6 -11.83 -3.80 -5.09
C ASP A 6 -13.10 -3.48 -4.29
N TYR A 7 -12.87 -3.02 -3.06
CA TYR A 7 -13.86 -2.97 -1.99
C TYR A 7 -15.10 -2.10 -2.27
N HIS A 8 -14.99 -1.09 -3.14
CA HIS A 8 -16.12 -0.21 -3.48
C HIS A 8 -17.26 -0.95 -4.19
N LEU A 9 -16.95 -2.09 -4.83
CA LEU A 9 -17.88 -2.84 -5.67
C LEU A 9 -18.25 -4.20 -5.05
N ILE A 10 -18.04 -4.39 -3.74
CA ILE A 10 -18.38 -5.64 -3.05
C ILE A 10 -19.82 -6.10 -3.39
N PRO A 11 -20.87 -5.25 -3.32
CA PRO A 11 -22.25 -5.67 -3.60
C PRO A 11 -22.58 -5.95 -5.09
N PHE A 12 -21.63 -5.76 -6.01
CA PHE A 12 -21.91 -5.75 -7.45
C PHE A 12 -22.48 -7.07 -7.99
N ALA A 13 -21.95 -8.22 -7.54
CA ALA A 13 -22.47 -9.51 -7.98
C ALA A 13 -23.92 -9.74 -7.56
N GLU A 14 -24.30 -9.39 -6.34
CA GLU A 14 -25.68 -9.52 -5.88
C GLU A 14 -26.64 -8.72 -6.77
N ALA A 15 -26.31 -7.45 -7.06
CA ALA A 15 -27.09 -6.61 -7.96
C ALA A 15 -27.21 -7.23 -9.37
N CYS A 16 -26.12 -7.82 -9.89
CA CYS A 16 -26.16 -8.54 -11.16
C CYS A 16 -27.11 -9.75 -11.12
N ARG A 17 -27.06 -10.55 -10.05
CA ARG A 17 -27.96 -11.71 -9.88
C ARG A 17 -29.42 -11.29 -9.80
N MET A 18 -29.72 -10.19 -9.09
CA MET A 18 -31.07 -9.63 -9.01
C MET A 18 -31.61 -9.19 -10.39
N LEU A 19 -30.73 -8.75 -11.29
CA LEU A 19 -31.07 -8.41 -12.67
C LEU A 19 -31.11 -9.63 -13.63
N GLY A 20 -30.93 -10.85 -13.11
CA GLY A 20 -30.96 -12.08 -13.91
C GLY A 20 -29.67 -12.39 -14.66
N ILE A 21 -28.56 -11.69 -14.38
CA ILE A 21 -27.26 -11.96 -15.01
C ILE A 21 -26.68 -13.26 -14.46
N ARG A 22 -26.50 -14.27 -15.33
CA ARG A 22 -26.02 -15.62 -14.99
C ARG A 22 -24.57 -15.91 -15.39
N ASN A 23 -23.85 -14.93 -15.92
CA ASN A 23 -22.44 -15.07 -16.29
C ASN A 23 -21.61 -15.46 -15.06
N ARG A 24 -20.47 -16.15 -15.25
CA ARG A 24 -19.48 -16.29 -14.19
C ARG A 24 -18.92 -14.92 -13.80
N ILE A 25 -18.94 -14.59 -12.51
CA ILE A 25 -18.49 -13.34 -11.91
C ILE A 25 -17.40 -13.64 -10.89
N GLY A 26 -16.19 -13.12 -11.11
CA GLY A 26 -15.10 -13.14 -10.14
C GLY A 26 -14.98 -11.79 -9.43
N PHE A 27 -14.48 -11.81 -8.20
CA PHE A 27 -14.09 -10.63 -7.42
C PHE A 27 -12.62 -10.74 -7.03
N PHE A 28 -11.91 -9.62 -6.99
CA PHE A 28 -10.57 -9.56 -6.41
C PHE A 28 -10.44 -8.37 -5.45
N LEU A 29 -10.11 -8.66 -4.18
CA LEU A 29 -9.87 -7.65 -3.16
C LEU A 29 -8.40 -7.23 -3.17
N HIS A 30 -8.14 -5.96 -3.46
CA HIS A 30 -6.77 -5.44 -3.53
C HIS A 30 -6.20 -5.04 -2.17
N ILE A 31 -7.09 -4.67 -1.24
CA ILE A 31 -6.75 -4.33 0.14
C ILE A 31 -6.77 -5.59 1.03
N PRO A 32 -6.16 -5.53 2.23
CA PRO A 32 -6.25 -6.64 3.19
C PRO A 32 -7.69 -6.96 3.54
N PHE A 33 -7.97 -8.23 3.78
CA PHE A 33 -9.23 -8.65 4.38
C PHE A 33 -9.05 -8.69 5.91
N PRO A 34 -9.89 -7.99 6.71
CA PRO A 34 -9.70 -7.94 8.15
C PRO A 34 -10.07 -9.27 8.81
N ALA A 35 -9.50 -9.52 10.00
CA ALA A 35 -9.94 -10.64 10.84
C ALA A 35 -11.42 -10.48 11.24
N PRO A 36 -12.16 -11.58 11.48
CA PRO A 36 -13.58 -11.52 11.81
C PRO A 36 -13.91 -10.60 12.99
N GLU A 37 -13.06 -10.57 14.02
CA GLU A 37 -13.23 -9.73 15.21
C GLU A 37 -13.17 -8.23 14.91
N ILE A 38 -12.49 -7.83 13.83
CA ILE A 38 -12.47 -6.45 13.34
C ILE A 38 -13.66 -6.19 12.43
N LEU A 39 -14.04 -7.17 11.59
CA LEU A 39 -15.14 -7.03 10.64
C LEU A 39 -16.49 -6.83 11.33
N THR A 40 -16.73 -7.50 12.46
CA THR A 40 -17.99 -7.37 13.22
C THR A 40 -18.20 -5.96 13.80
N ALA A 41 -17.17 -5.11 13.83
CA ALA A 41 -17.31 -3.70 14.17
C ALA A 41 -18.00 -2.86 13.08
N ILE A 42 -18.09 -3.35 11.84
CA ILE A 42 -18.82 -2.69 10.76
C ILE A 42 -20.32 -2.98 10.94
N PRO A 43 -21.20 -1.98 11.17
CA PRO A 43 -22.59 -2.26 11.52
C PRO A 43 -23.34 -3.17 10.52
N PRO A 44 -23.24 -2.98 9.18
CA PRO A 44 -23.83 -3.89 8.21
C PRO A 44 -22.89 -5.03 7.78
N HIS A 45 -21.99 -5.53 8.65
CA HIS A 45 -21.01 -6.56 8.28
C HIS A 45 -21.69 -7.82 7.69
N ASN A 46 -22.78 -8.29 8.29
CA ASN A 46 -23.49 -9.48 7.81
C ASN A 46 -24.06 -9.27 6.40
N GLU A 47 -24.76 -8.15 6.17
CA GLU A 47 -25.33 -7.80 4.86
C GLU A 47 -24.24 -7.64 3.80
N LEU A 48 -23.17 -6.91 4.12
CA LEU A 48 -22.05 -6.70 3.22
C LEU A 48 -21.37 -8.02 2.86
N LEU A 49 -21.10 -8.87 3.85
CA LEU A 49 -20.35 -10.11 3.64
C LEU A 49 -21.19 -11.18 2.95
N LYS A 50 -22.52 -11.17 3.14
CA LYS A 50 -23.44 -11.98 2.35
C LYS A 50 -23.29 -11.71 0.85
N THR A 51 -23.05 -10.46 0.45
CA THR A 51 -22.95 -10.12 -0.99
C THR A 51 -21.77 -10.82 -1.69
N PHE A 52 -20.71 -11.18 -0.94
CA PHE A 52 -19.60 -11.96 -1.49
C PHE A 52 -20.03 -13.34 -1.99
N CYS A 53 -21.06 -13.93 -1.39
CA CYS A 53 -21.52 -15.28 -1.73
C CYS A 53 -22.12 -15.38 -3.14
N TYR A 54 -22.44 -14.26 -3.79
CA TYR A 54 -22.97 -14.25 -5.16
C TYR A 54 -21.89 -14.25 -6.27
N TYR A 55 -20.61 -14.11 -5.89
CA TYR A 55 -19.49 -14.33 -6.80
C TYR A 55 -19.21 -15.81 -6.96
N ASP A 56 -18.75 -16.22 -8.14
CA ASP A 56 -18.30 -17.60 -8.39
C ASP A 56 -16.87 -17.83 -7.87
N LEU A 57 -16.05 -16.77 -7.84
CA LEU A 57 -14.67 -16.80 -7.34
C LEU A 57 -14.33 -15.48 -6.63
N ILE A 58 -13.70 -15.58 -5.48
CA ILE A 58 -13.20 -14.45 -4.68
C ILE A 58 -11.69 -14.61 -4.54
N GLY A 59 -10.94 -13.61 -4.98
CA GLY A 59 -9.49 -13.59 -4.91
C GLY A 59 -8.96 -12.59 -3.90
N PHE A 60 -7.88 -12.99 -3.22
CA PHE A 60 -7.18 -12.18 -2.21
C PHE A 60 -5.69 -12.09 -2.52
N GLN A 61 -5.01 -11.12 -1.91
CA GLN A 61 -3.56 -10.94 -2.05
C GLN A 61 -2.76 -12.00 -1.31
N THR A 62 -3.21 -12.38 -0.10
CA THR A 62 -2.47 -13.30 0.78
C THR A 62 -3.34 -14.45 1.28
N ASP A 63 -2.69 -15.51 1.74
CA ASP A 63 -3.39 -16.63 2.36
C ASP A 63 -4.03 -16.23 3.70
N THR A 64 -3.41 -15.29 4.43
CA THR A 64 -4.00 -14.72 5.65
C THR A 64 -5.34 -14.05 5.38
N ASP A 65 -5.45 -13.28 4.30
CA ASP A 65 -6.71 -12.63 3.91
C ASP A 65 -7.78 -13.68 3.53
N ARG A 66 -7.37 -14.72 2.77
CA ARG A 66 -8.27 -15.83 2.39
C ARG A 66 -8.76 -16.60 3.62
N LEU A 67 -7.88 -16.89 4.57
CA LEU A 67 -8.23 -17.60 5.81
C LEU A 67 -9.14 -16.75 6.69
N ALA A 68 -8.89 -15.45 6.83
CA ALA A 68 -9.76 -14.54 7.57
C ALA A 68 -11.17 -14.49 6.97
N PHE A 69 -11.27 -14.49 5.63
CA PHE A 69 -12.57 -14.59 4.94
C PHE A 69 -13.27 -15.93 5.20
N GLN A 70 -12.55 -17.05 5.12
CA GLN A 70 -13.12 -18.37 5.43
C GLN A 70 -13.57 -18.50 6.89
N ASP A 71 -12.81 -17.95 7.84
CA ASP A 71 -13.15 -17.94 9.25
C ASP A 71 -14.42 -17.13 9.50
N TYR A 72 -14.57 -15.98 8.83
CA TYR A 72 -15.81 -15.20 8.87
C TYR A 72 -17.01 -16.01 8.31
N ILE A 73 -16.85 -16.65 7.15
CA ILE A 73 -17.93 -17.44 6.53
C ILE A 73 -18.34 -18.62 7.41
N THR A 74 -17.40 -19.31 8.04
CA THR A 74 -17.72 -20.48 8.87
C THR A 74 -18.31 -20.09 10.23
N ARG A 75 -17.81 -19.03 10.88
CA ARG A 75 -18.27 -18.63 12.22
C ARG A 75 -19.52 -17.78 12.21
N GLU A 76 -19.53 -16.72 11.41
CA GLU A 76 -20.60 -15.70 11.44
C GLU A 76 -21.76 -16.10 10.53
N VAL A 77 -21.45 -16.62 9.34
CA VAL A 77 -22.45 -17.01 8.34
C VAL A 77 -22.91 -18.47 8.52
N ARG A 78 -22.16 -19.29 9.29
CA ARG A 78 -22.38 -20.74 9.42
C ARG A 78 -22.33 -21.46 8.07
N GLY A 79 -21.50 -20.96 7.15
CA GLY A 79 -21.19 -21.61 5.88
C GLY A 79 -20.33 -22.85 6.06
N ILE A 80 -20.27 -23.67 5.01
CA ILE A 80 -19.55 -24.94 4.98
C ILE A 80 -18.36 -24.80 4.03
N ILE A 81 -17.18 -25.27 4.47
CA ILE A 81 -16.05 -25.52 3.57
C ILE A 81 -16.16 -26.97 3.10
N GLU A 82 -16.37 -27.15 1.81
CA GLU A 82 -16.52 -28.47 1.20
C GLU A 82 -15.15 -29.18 1.07
N PRO A 83 -15.12 -30.51 0.95
CA PRO A 83 -13.87 -31.27 0.79
C PRO A 83 -13.03 -30.86 -0.44
N ASP A 84 -13.66 -30.29 -1.47
CA ASP A 84 -12.98 -29.80 -2.67
C ASP A 84 -12.43 -28.36 -2.52
N GLY A 85 -12.59 -27.76 -1.34
CA GLY A 85 -12.18 -26.39 -1.02
C GLY A 85 -13.16 -25.30 -1.45
N SER A 86 -14.32 -25.66 -2.03
CA SER A 86 -15.41 -24.70 -2.25
C SER A 86 -16.10 -24.32 -0.95
N LEU A 87 -16.82 -23.20 -0.98
CA LEU A 87 -17.56 -22.63 0.13
C LEU A 87 -19.04 -22.63 -0.23
N THR A 88 -19.87 -23.14 0.68
CA THR A 88 -21.33 -23.15 0.56
C THR A 88 -21.93 -22.26 1.64
N ALA A 89 -22.62 -21.19 1.25
CA ALA A 89 -23.31 -20.28 2.18
C ALA A 89 -24.48 -19.58 1.49
N TYR A 90 -25.57 -19.30 2.23
CA TYR A 90 -26.79 -18.67 1.70
C TYR A 90 -27.36 -19.32 0.43
N GLY A 91 -27.23 -20.64 0.29
CA GLY A 91 -27.67 -21.38 -0.90
C GLY A 91 -26.81 -21.15 -2.15
N GLN A 92 -25.67 -20.48 -2.01
CA GLN A 92 -24.68 -20.28 -3.07
C GLN A 92 -23.46 -21.18 -2.85
N ASN A 93 -22.78 -21.55 -3.94
CA ASN A 93 -21.50 -22.24 -3.92
C ASN A 93 -20.47 -21.40 -4.68
N PHE A 94 -19.31 -21.18 -4.06
CA PHE A 94 -18.26 -20.30 -4.58
C PHE A 94 -16.88 -20.75 -4.11
N ARG A 95 -15.82 -20.12 -4.65
CA ARG A 95 -14.44 -20.42 -4.26
C ARG A 95 -13.71 -19.18 -3.77
N ALA A 96 -12.78 -19.38 -2.84
CA ALA A 96 -11.83 -18.35 -2.39
C ALA A 96 -10.40 -18.78 -2.72
N GLY A 97 -9.59 -17.88 -3.30
CA GLY A 97 -8.22 -18.17 -3.70
C GLY A 97 -7.25 -17.02 -3.46
N VAL A 98 -5.95 -17.33 -3.53
CA VAL A 98 -4.86 -16.37 -3.33
C VAL A 98 -4.19 -16.09 -4.67
N TYR A 99 -4.16 -14.83 -5.09
CA TYR A 99 -3.59 -14.39 -6.36
C TYR A 99 -2.78 -13.10 -6.14
N PRO A 100 -1.56 -13.19 -5.57
CA PRO A 100 -0.77 -12.01 -5.24
C PRO A 100 -0.42 -11.23 -6.50
N ILE A 101 -0.76 -9.94 -6.55
CA ILE A 101 -0.50 -9.13 -7.73
C ILE A 101 1.01 -8.92 -7.93
N GLY A 102 1.43 -8.96 -9.20
CA GLY A 102 2.81 -8.78 -9.62
C GLY A 102 3.05 -7.45 -10.32
N VAL A 103 4.31 -7.25 -10.72
CA VAL A 103 4.75 -6.21 -11.65
C VAL A 103 5.44 -6.88 -12.84
N MET A 104 5.78 -6.12 -13.88
CA MET A 104 6.65 -6.56 -14.98
C MET A 104 8.09 -6.08 -14.69
N PRO A 105 8.97 -6.92 -14.10
CA PRO A 105 10.27 -6.46 -13.62
C PRO A 105 11.19 -6.02 -14.76
N ASP A 106 11.14 -6.71 -15.90
CA ASP A 106 11.97 -6.41 -17.06
C ASP A 106 11.63 -5.04 -17.67
N GLU A 107 10.33 -4.71 -17.79
CA GLU A 107 9.88 -3.39 -18.26
C GLU A 107 10.29 -2.28 -17.30
N ILE A 108 10.19 -2.53 -15.99
CA ILE A 108 10.63 -1.61 -14.94
C ILE A 108 12.14 -1.38 -15.06
N GLN A 109 12.93 -2.43 -15.20
CA GLN A 109 14.38 -2.36 -15.30
C GLN A 109 14.81 -1.59 -16.56
N GLN A 110 14.18 -1.85 -17.70
CA GLN A 110 14.44 -1.12 -18.95
C GLN A 110 14.07 0.36 -18.81
N THR A 111 12.92 0.67 -18.23
CA THR A 111 12.48 2.04 -17.98
C THR A 111 13.47 2.77 -17.07
N ALA A 112 13.87 2.13 -15.97
CA ALA A 112 14.83 2.69 -15.02
C ALA A 112 16.21 2.93 -15.67
N ALA A 113 16.67 2.03 -16.53
CA ALA A 113 17.94 2.16 -17.25
C ALA A 113 17.90 3.27 -18.32
N SER A 114 16.75 3.48 -18.96
CA SER A 114 16.56 4.55 -19.94
C SER A 114 16.59 5.95 -19.32
N TYR A 115 16.29 6.05 -18.02
CA TYR A 115 16.38 7.30 -17.29
C TYR A 115 17.85 7.65 -17.01
N ARG A 116 18.44 8.39 -17.96
CA ARG A 116 19.75 9.05 -17.80
C ARG A 116 19.68 10.34 -16.98
N GLY A 117 18.59 10.56 -16.25
CA GLY A 117 18.37 11.74 -15.43
C GLY A 117 19.31 11.74 -14.23
N ARG A 118 20.53 12.20 -14.48
CA ARG A 118 21.49 12.82 -13.56
C ARG A 118 21.31 12.42 -12.08
N ARG A 119 22.22 11.59 -11.60
CA ARG A 119 22.75 11.57 -10.22
C ARG A 119 23.25 12.95 -9.73
N GLN A 120 23.01 14.05 -10.48
CA GLN A 120 23.37 15.43 -10.15
C GLN A 120 22.31 16.14 -9.29
N LEU A 121 21.17 15.49 -8.96
CA LEU A 121 20.12 16.07 -8.12
C LEU A 121 20.26 15.71 -6.63
N ILE A 122 21.28 14.94 -6.25
CA ILE A 122 21.43 14.33 -4.92
C ILE A 122 22.76 14.77 -4.35
N GLY A 123 22.74 15.24 -3.10
CA GLY A 123 23.81 16.00 -2.49
C GLY A 123 25.13 15.24 -2.45
N ARG A 124 26.19 15.92 -2.88
CA ARG A 124 27.54 15.51 -2.49
C ARG A 124 27.75 15.91 -1.03
N ASN A 125 28.42 15.07 -0.25
CA ASN A 125 28.85 15.45 1.09
C ASN A 125 29.98 16.50 1.00
N SER A 126 30.38 17.05 2.15
CA SER A 126 31.41 18.08 2.26
C SER A 126 32.78 17.65 1.71
N GLU A 127 33.01 16.35 1.55
CA GLU A 127 34.25 15.75 1.02
C GLU A 127 34.17 15.42 -0.48
N GLY A 128 33.06 15.77 -1.14
CA GLY A 128 32.84 15.52 -2.57
C GLY A 128 32.36 14.10 -2.91
N GLY A 129 32.21 13.23 -1.91
CA GLY A 129 31.57 11.93 -2.02
C GLY A 129 30.06 12.04 -2.20
N LEU A 130 29.41 11.00 -2.71
CA LEU A 130 27.95 10.98 -2.83
C LEU A 130 27.35 10.52 -1.50
N ARG A 131 26.37 11.25 -1.00
CA ARG A 131 25.58 10.83 0.17
C ARG A 131 24.78 9.59 -0.17
N GLN A 132 24.61 8.71 0.81
CA GLN A 132 23.71 7.56 0.66
C GLN A 132 22.27 8.07 0.59
N MET A 133 21.51 7.53 -0.35
CA MET A 133 20.12 7.89 -0.58
C MET A 133 19.18 6.83 -0.04
N ILE A 134 18.30 7.26 0.86
CA ILE A 134 17.08 6.54 1.23
C ILE A 134 15.94 7.10 0.39
N ILE A 135 15.13 6.22 -0.20
CA ILE A 135 13.90 6.61 -0.91
C ILE A 135 12.67 5.90 -0.35
N SER A 136 11.60 6.66 -0.22
CA SER A 136 10.27 6.16 0.12
C SER A 136 9.25 6.86 -0.76
N VAL A 137 8.35 6.07 -1.37
CA VAL A 137 7.29 6.57 -2.24
C VAL A 137 6.00 5.89 -1.84
N ASP A 138 5.06 6.67 -1.34
CA ASP A 138 3.78 6.15 -0.87
C ASP A 138 2.71 7.21 -1.09
N ARG A 139 1.46 6.79 -1.32
CA ARG A 139 0.35 7.76 -1.23
C ARG A 139 0.28 8.30 0.19
N LEU A 140 -0.13 9.56 0.33
CA LEU A 140 -0.42 10.13 1.64
C LEU A 140 -1.63 9.42 2.25
N ASP A 141 -1.41 8.40 3.09
CA ASP A 141 -2.44 7.54 3.66
C ASP A 141 -1.99 7.00 5.04
N TYR A 142 -2.92 6.86 5.99
CA TYR A 142 -2.60 6.44 7.38
C TYR A 142 -2.03 5.03 7.45
N SER A 143 -2.39 4.16 6.52
CA SER A 143 -1.91 2.77 6.48
C SER A 143 -0.41 2.66 6.19
N LYS A 144 0.21 3.74 5.68
CA LYS A 144 1.60 3.75 5.19
C LYS A 144 2.66 4.01 6.24
N GLY A 145 2.27 4.35 7.48
CA GLY A 145 3.22 4.52 8.59
C GLY A 145 4.27 5.61 8.36
N LEU A 146 3.89 6.69 7.65
CA LEU A 146 4.83 7.73 7.22
C LEU A 146 5.40 8.52 8.40
N VAL A 147 4.60 8.76 9.44
CA VAL A 147 5.02 9.48 10.65
C VAL A 147 6.06 8.65 11.39
N GLU A 148 5.77 7.36 11.59
CA GLU A 148 6.67 6.40 12.24
C GLU A 148 7.99 6.30 11.47
N ARG A 149 7.94 6.37 10.15
CA ARG A 149 9.14 6.37 9.29
C ARG A 149 10.01 7.60 9.51
N PHE A 150 9.42 8.79 9.63
CA PHE A 150 10.16 10.02 9.91
C PHE A 150 10.80 9.97 11.30
N LYS A 151 10.05 9.51 12.32
CA LYS A 151 10.55 9.34 13.68
C LYS A 151 11.66 8.30 13.79
N ALA A 152 11.55 7.20 13.06
CA ALA A 152 12.58 6.17 13.00
C ALA A 152 13.86 6.71 12.35
N TYR A 153 13.75 7.47 11.27
CA TYR A 153 14.89 8.11 10.63
C TYR A 153 15.55 9.16 11.53
N GLU A 154 14.76 9.96 12.24
CA GLU A 154 15.27 10.91 13.22
C GLU A 154 16.03 10.20 14.35
N THR A 155 15.44 9.16 14.93
CA THR A 155 16.06 8.34 15.98
C THR A 155 17.35 7.68 15.48
N PHE A 156 17.39 7.24 14.22
CA PHE A 156 18.59 6.72 13.59
C PHE A 156 19.71 7.76 13.54
N LEU A 157 19.42 8.99 13.10
CA LEU A 157 20.41 10.07 13.06
C LEU A 157 20.86 10.55 14.45
N ASP A 158 20.03 10.38 15.47
CA ASP A 158 20.41 10.65 16.87
C ASP A 158 21.30 9.57 17.46
N ARG A 159 20.96 8.30 17.19
CA ARG A 159 21.69 7.16 17.73
C ARG A 159 23.02 6.91 17.02
N TYR A 160 23.11 7.26 15.74
CA TYR A 160 24.29 7.06 14.90
C TYR A 160 24.70 8.37 14.21
N PRO A 161 25.32 9.31 14.96
CA PRO A 161 25.69 10.64 14.44
C PRO A 161 26.66 10.59 13.25
N GLU A 162 27.41 9.51 13.06
CA GLU A 162 28.30 9.28 11.92
C GLU A 162 27.59 9.31 10.56
N HIS A 163 26.27 9.06 10.54
CA HIS A 163 25.46 9.13 9.33
C HIS A 163 24.93 10.53 9.02
N ARG A 164 25.03 11.48 9.96
CA ARG A 164 24.65 12.87 9.71
C ARG A 164 25.54 13.43 8.60
N ARG A 165 24.95 14.19 7.68
CA ARG A 165 25.57 14.72 6.45
C ARG A 165 26.07 13.67 5.44
N ASN A 166 25.98 12.38 5.76
CA ASN A 166 26.35 11.26 4.89
C ASN A 166 25.14 10.53 4.30
N VAL A 167 23.94 10.75 4.86
CA VAL A 167 22.68 10.15 4.40
C VAL A 167 21.66 11.26 4.09
N GLU A 168 20.89 11.07 3.03
CA GLU A 168 19.71 11.88 2.68
C GLU A 168 18.50 10.97 2.52
N PHE A 169 17.35 11.41 3.03
CA PHE A 169 16.09 10.70 2.89
C PHE A 169 15.12 11.48 2.00
N ILE A 170 14.70 10.88 0.89
CA ILE A 170 13.64 11.40 0.03
C ILE A 170 12.33 10.66 0.30
N GLN A 171 11.32 11.39 0.76
CA GLN A 171 9.94 10.92 0.83
C GLN A 171 9.11 11.63 -0.25
N ILE A 172 8.61 10.87 -1.21
CA ILE A 172 7.60 11.35 -2.16
C ILE A 172 6.24 10.86 -1.68
N ALA A 173 5.32 11.79 -1.45
CA ALA A 173 3.96 11.47 -1.02
C ALA A 173 2.94 12.29 -1.80
N PRO A 174 2.51 11.86 -3.01
CA PRO A 174 1.50 12.59 -3.76
C PRO A 174 0.21 12.71 -2.95
N THR A 175 -0.42 13.88 -3.02
CA THR A 175 -1.71 14.13 -2.39
C THR A 175 -2.74 13.10 -2.86
N SER A 176 -3.49 12.56 -1.91
CA SER A 176 -4.66 11.73 -2.20
C SER A 176 -5.80 12.15 -1.27
N ARG A 177 -7.04 12.10 -1.78
CA ARG A 177 -8.27 12.31 -1.00
C ARG A 177 -8.22 13.59 -0.13
N SER A 178 -7.88 14.72 -0.76
CA SER A 178 -7.70 16.03 -0.11
C SER A 178 -8.90 16.50 0.72
N ASP A 179 -10.09 16.02 0.39
CA ASP A 179 -11.34 16.47 0.98
C ASP A 179 -11.70 15.69 2.25
N VAL A 180 -10.94 14.65 2.59
CA VAL A 180 -11.15 13.82 3.77
C VAL A 180 -10.31 14.34 4.93
N LYS A 181 -10.97 14.71 6.04
CA LYS A 181 -10.32 15.29 7.24
C LYS A 181 -9.13 14.49 7.76
N THR A 182 -9.22 13.16 7.76
CA THR A 182 -8.13 12.28 8.21
C THR A 182 -6.86 12.44 7.36
N TYR A 183 -7.01 12.63 6.05
CA TYR A 183 -5.88 12.83 5.14
C TYR A 183 -5.25 14.22 5.35
N GLN A 184 -6.06 15.24 5.64
CA GLN A 184 -5.55 16.57 5.99
C GLN A 184 -4.76 16.55 7.31
N ALA A 185 -5.24 15.82 8.32
CA ALA A 185 -4.55 15.68 9.60
C ALA A 185 -3.19 15.01 9.46
N ILE A 186 -3.12 13.89 8.72
CA ILE A 186 -1.85 13.19 8.46
C ILE A 186 -0.88 14.08 7.69
N ARG A 187 -1.36 14.81 6.70
CA ARG A 187 -0.53 15.77 5.95
C ARG A 187 0.09 16.81 6.88
N GLN A 188 -0.72 17.45 7.73
CA GLN A 188 -0.26 18.45 8.67
C GLN A 188 0.77 17.86 9.65
N GLN A 189 0.53 16.64 10.12
CA GLN A 189 1.47 15.93 10.99
C GLN A 189 2.80 15.67 10.27
N LEU A 190 2.78 15.18 9.02
CA LEU A 190 4.00 14.94 8.24
C LEU A 190 4.77 16.22 7.93
N GLU A 191 4.08 17.31 7.58
CA GLU A 191 4.70 18.62 7.36
C GLU A 191 5.36 19.14 8.66
N SER A 192 4.70 18.96 9.80
CA SER A 192 5.24 19.32 11.12
C SER A 192 6.46 18.48 11.50
N GLU A 193 6.40 17.15 11.35
CA GLU A 193 7.50 16.24 11.70
C GLU A 193 8.71 16.45 10.76
N ALA A 194 8.46 16.64 9.46
CA ALA A 194 9.53 16.99 8.52
C ALA A 194 10.16 18.35 8.83
N GLY A 195 9.35 19.35 9.19
CA GLY A 195 9.83 20.66 9.63
C GLY A 195 10.64 20.60 10.92
N HIS A 196 10.21 19.80 11.90
CA HIS A 196 10.94 19.56 13.14
C HIS A 196 12.31 18.93 12.89
N LEU A 197 12.33 17.80 12.17
CA LEU A 197 13.54 17.04 11.85
C LEU A 197 14.55 17.93 11.11
N ASN A 198 14.10 18.60 10.03
CA ASN A 198 14.96 19.48 9.27
C ASN A 198 15.39 20.71 10.08
N GLY A 199 14.52 21.31 10.89
CA GLY A 199 14.87 22.48 11.71
C GLY A 199 15.93 22.16 12.77
N ARG A 200 15.97 20.91 13.26
CA ARG A 200 16.93 20.46 14.27
C ARG A 200 18.27 20.01 13.68
N LEU A 201 18.26 19.38 12.50
CA LEU A 201 19.41 18.67 11.95
C LEU A 201 20.00 19.26 10.67
N SER A 202 19.28 20.09 9.92
CA SER A 202 19.80 20.63 8.64
C SER A 202 21.03 21.51 8.84
N ASP A 203 21.82 21.61 7.78
CA ASP A 203 22.95 22.52 7.67
C ASP A 203 22.94 23.23 6.30
N LEU A 204 23.84 24.17 6.08
CA LEU A 204 23.93 24.99 4.85
C LEU A 204 23.97 24.16 3.56
N ASP A 205 24.61 22.99 3.60
CA ASP A 205 24.80 22.09 2.46
C ASP A 205 24.05 20.77 2.60
N TRP A 206 23.24 20.59 3.65
CA TRP A 206 22.60 19.30 3.96
C TRP A 206 21.17 19.47 4.46
N THR A 207 20.23 18.86 3.74
CA THR A 207 18.85 18.67 4.20
C THR A 207 18.63 17.18 4.46
N PRO A 208 18.43 16.74 5.72
CA PRO A 208 18.32 15.33 6.05
C PRO A 208 17.09 14.67 5.44
N LEU A 209 15.95 15.38 5.35
CA LEU A 209 14.70 14.87 4.82
C LEU A 209 14.12 15.78 3.72
N HIS A 210 14.08 15.29 2.49
CA HIS A 210 13.35 15.90 1.38
C HIS A 210 11.93 15.32 1.30
N TYR A 211 10.96 16.04 1.88
CA TYR A 211 9.55 15.68 1.79
C TYR A 211 8.86 16.39 0.62
N LEU A 212 8.43 15.60 -0.37
CA LEU A 212 7.83 16.07 -1.62
C LEU A 212 6.36 15.64 -1.72
N ASN A 213 5.45 16.58 -1.49
CA ASN A 213 4.02 16.36 -1.64
C ASN A 213 3.54 16.62 -3.09
N LYS A 214 4.18 15.97 -4.07
CA LYS A 214 3.88 16.12 -5.50
C LYS A 214 3.97 14.79 -6.23
N SER A 215 3.13 14.63 -7.25
CA SER A 215 3.21 13.49 -8.16
C SER A 215 4.40 13.66 -9.11
N HIS A 216 5.09 12.55 -9.37
CA HIS A 216 6.14 12.46 -10.37
C HIS A 216 5.78 11.42 -11.43
N GLU A 217 6.27 11.61 -12.65
CA GLU A 217 6.10 10.62 -13.70
C GLU A 217 6.73 9.29 -13.32
N ARG A 218 6.12 8.18 -13.74
CA ARG A 218 6.61 6.82 -13.47
C ARG A 218 8.07 6.67 -13.88
N ARG A 219 8.48 7.21 -15.04
CA ARG A 219 9.88 7.15 -15.52
C ARG A 219 10.86 7.81 -14.55
N THR A 220 10.50 8.96 -14.00
CA THR A 220 11.30 9.67 -12.98
C THR A 220 11.40 8.85 -11.70
N LEU A 221 10.28 8.28 -11.22
CA LEU A 221 10.29 7.43 -10.03
C LEU A 221 11.18 6.19 -10.22
N MET A 222 11.09 5.49 -11.35
CA MET A 222 11.95 4.34 -11.65
C MET A 222 13.44 4.72 -11.66
N GLY A 223 13.77 5.91 -12.18
CA GLY A 223 15.13 6.46 -12.14
C GLY A 223 15.61 6.74 -10.72
N LEU A 224 14.76 7.33 -9.88
CA LEU A 224 15.07 7.58 -8.47
C LEU A 224 15.24 6.28 -7.68
N PHE A 225 14.38 5.27 -7.90
CA PHE A 225 14.53 3.94 -7.30
C PHE A 225 15.86 3.29 -7.67
N ARG A 226 16.29 3.43 -8.94
CA ARG A 226 17.58 2.91 -9.40
C ARG A 226 18.77 3.67 -8.81
N ALA A 227 18.61 4.95 -8.48
CA ALA A 227 19.66 5.79 -7.93
C ALA A 227 19.80 5.67 -6.40
N ALA A 228 18.75 5.22 -5.72
CA ALA A 228 18.71 5.07 -4.28
C ALA A 228 19.54 3.86 -3.81
N ASP A 229 20.17 4.00 -2.65
CA ASP A 229 20.89 2.91 -1.99
C ASP A 229 19.95 2.06 -1.12
N ILE A 230 18.87 2.67 -0.61
CA ILE A 230 17.92 2.03 0.31
C ILE A 230 16.48 2.37 -0.10
N GLY A 231 15.67 1.36 -0.38
CA GLY A 231 14.22 1.48 -0.48
C GLY A 231 13.56 1.29 0.89
N PHE A 232 12.87 2.32 1.40
CA PHE A 232 12.30 2.32 2.76
C PHE A 232 10.77 2.15 2.74
N VAL A 233 10.32 0.90 2.60
CA VAL A 233 8.91 0.54 2.46
C VAL A 233 8.41 -0.18 3.72
N THR A 234 7.76 0.56 4.63
CA THR A 234 7.34 0.04 5.96
C THR A 234 5.90 0.44 6.32
N PRO A 235 4.89 0.02 5.53
CA PRO A 235 3.49 0.31 5.87
C PRO A 235 3.08 -0.41 7.16
N LEU A 236 2.16 0.20 7.92
CA LEU A 236 1.52 -0.43 9.08
C LEU A 236 0.63 -1.61 8.64
N ARG A 237 -0.07 -1.44 7.52
CA ARG A 237 -0.87 -2.49 6.89
C ARG A 237 -1.01 -2.20 5.40
N ASP A 238 -0.80 -3.20 4.55
CA ASP A 238 -0.98 -3.08 3.10
C ASP A 238 -1.42 -4.42 2.53
N GLY A 239 -2.23 -4.41 1.47
CA GLY A 239 -2.68 -5.65 0.81
C GLY A 239 -1.56 -6.24 -0.04
N MET A 240 -0.96 -5.37 -0.86
CA MET A 240 0.29 -5.63 -1.56
C MET A 240 0.95 -4.29 -1.84
N ASN A 241 2.23 -4.14 -1.49
CA ASN A 241 2.97 -2.92 -1.78
C ASN A 241 3.77 -3.08 -3.08
N LEU A 242 3.24 -2.52 -4.17
CA LEU A 242 3.89 -2.56 -5.49
C LEU A 242 5.14 -1.68 -5.59
N VAL A 243 5.36 -0.75 -4.65
CA VAL A 243 6.59 0.06 -4.62
C VAL A 243 7.79 -0.76 -4.14
N ALA A 244 7.55 -1.82 -3.36
CA ALA A 244 8.59 -2.73 -2.91
C ALA A 244 9.08 -3.73 -3.98
N LYS A 245 8.34 -3.89 -5.08
CA LYS A 245 8.63 -4.86 -6.16
C LYS A 245 9.41 -4.20 -7.30
#